data_AF-V5H0B0-F1
#
_entry.id   AF-V5H0B0-F1
#
_cell.length_a   1.000
_cell.length_b   1.000
_cell.length_c   1.000
_cell.angle_alpha   90.00
_cell.angle_beta   90.00
_cell.angle_gamma   90.00
#
_symmetry.space_group_name_H-M   'P 1'
#
loop_
_entity.id
_entity.type
_entity.pdbx_description
1 polymer ?
#
loop_
_entity_poly.entity_id
_entity_poly.type
_entity_poly.pdbx_seq_one_letter_code
_entity_poly.pdbx_strand_id
1 'polypeptide(L)'
;MRQRFDENKCIQDQRVAKEFIRKGEEELFDNQHWHPRKFPESPGGVAYGREVIPPDWVLDHWHPLEKAQYPDYFARREQRKKEFVKMWEKKYGKSAYVPHH
;
A
#
# COMPACT_ATOMS: atom_id res chain seq x y z
N MET A 1 31.93 -1.73 3.08
CA MET A 1 30.84 -2.11 2.14
C MET A 1 30.61 -1.00 1.10
N ARG A 2 30.24 0.22 1.51
CA ARG A 2 29.95 1.32 0.57
C ARG A 2 31.04 1.61 -0.49
N GLN A 3 32.32 1.61 -0.11
CA GLN A 3 33.44 1.81 -1.04
C GLN A 3 33.43 0.86 -2.26
N ARG A 4 33.10 -0.43 -2.06
CA ARG A 4 33.02 -1.43 -3.16
C ARG A 4 31.97 -1.07 -4.20
N PHE A 5 30.88 -0.42 -3.78
CA PHE A 5 29.83 0.05 -4.68
C PHE A 5 30.26 1.32 -5.42
N ASP A 6 30.98 2.22 -4.75
CA ASP A 6 31.45 3.47 -5.35
C ASP A 6 32.53 3.21 -6.42
N GLU A 7 33.42 2.21 -6.22
CA GLU A 7 34.42 1.77 -7.22
C GLU A 7 33.78 1.24 -8.52
N ASN A 8 32.65 0.54 -8.40
CA ASN A 8 31.94 -0.09 -9.54
C ASN A 8 30.79 0.77 -10.08
N LYS A 9 30.65 2.02 -9.64
CA LYS A 9 29.53 2.91 -10.00
C LYS A 9 29.49 3.29 -11.48
N CYS A 10 30.65 3.39 -12.14
CA CYS A 10 30.80 3.95 -13.49
C CYS A 10 31.00 2.89 -14.59
N ILE A 11 30.47 1.68 -14.42
CA ILE A 11 30.54 0.63 -15.44
C ILE A 11 29.54 0.94 -16.57
N GLN A 12 30.02 1.13 -17.80
CA GLN A 12 29.19 1.44 -18.96
C GLN A 12 28.57 0.20 -19.62
N ASP A 13 29.24 -0.96 -19.54
CA ASP A 13 28.75 -2.20 -20.12
C ASP A 13 27.71 -2.88 -19.19
N GLN A 14 26.47 -2.96 -19.67
CA GLN A 14 25.35 -3.57 -18.96
C GLN A 14 25.52 -5.07 -18.72
N ARG A 15 26.25 -5.80 -19.59
CA ARG A 15 26.48 -7.23 -19.42
C ARG A 15 27.35 -7.50 -18.20
N VAL A 16 28.41 -6.70 -18.09
CA VAL A 16 29.36 -6.74 -16.96
C VAL A 16 28.65 -6.29 -15.68
N ALA A 17 27.85 -5.22 -15.73
CA ALA A 17 27.08 -4.75 -14.58
C ALA A 17 26.10 -5.82 -14.05
N LYS A 18 25.38 -6.53 -14.95
CA LYS A 18 24.46 -7.60 -14.56
C LYS A 18 25.19 -8.77 -13.88
N GLU A 19 26.37 -9.12 -14.38
CA GLU A 19 27.18 -10.18 -13.77
C GLU A 19 27.69 -9.80 -12.37
N PHE A 20 28.07 -8.53 -12.17
CA PHE A 20 28.44 -8.04 -10.83
C PHE A 20 27.25 -8.03 -9.87
N ILE A 21 26.05 -7.69 -10.33
CA ILE A 21 24.82 -7.77 -9.50
C ILE A 21 24.57 -9.22 -9.10
N ARG A 22 24.61 -10.17 -10.04
CA ARG A 22 24.42 -11.59 -9.76
C ARG A 22 25.38 -12.10 -8.69
N LYS A 23 26.67 -11.79 -8.83
CA LYS A 23 27.69 -12.15 -7.84
C LYS A 23 27.45 -11.51 -6.48
N GLY A 24 26.98 -10.25 -6.46
CA GLY A 24 26.64 -9.55 -5.23
C GLY A 24 25.42 -10.14 -4.51
N GLU A 25 24.42 -10.60 -5.26
CA GLU A 25 23.24 -11.30 -4.72
C GLU A 25 23.62 -12.67 -4.14
N GLU A 26 24.49 -13.43 -4.83
CA GLU A 26 25.04 -14.71 -4.32
C GLU A 26 25.83 -14.49 -3.02
N GLU A 27 26.73 -13.49 -2.99
CA GLU A 27 27.49 -13.14 -1.78
C GLU A 27 26.56 -12.73 -0.62
N LEU A 28 25.50 -11.97 -0.91
CA LEU A 28 24.51 -11.58 0.11
C LEU A 28 23.75 -12.79 0.64
N PHE A 29 23.35 -13.71 -0.25
CA PHE A 29 22.59 -14.90 0.13
C PHE A 29 23.38 -15.82 1.06
N ASP A 30 24.67 -16.01 0.80
CA ASP A 30 25.55 -16.86 1.62
C ASP A 30 25.88 -16.22 2.97
N ASN A 31 25.98 -14.90 3.03
CA ASN A 31 26.40 -14.16 4.23
C ASN A 31 25.25 -13.56 5.04
N GLN A 32 24.00 -13.66 4.58
CA GLN A 32 22.87 -13.09 5.29
C GLN A 32 22.68 -13.74 6.67
N HIS A 33 22.39 -12.93 7.67
CA HIS A 33 22.07 -13.44 8.99
C HIS A 33 20.73 -14.18 8.97
N TRP A 34 20.66 -15.33 9.64
CA TRP A 34 19.45 -16.18 9.69
C TRP A 34 18.22 -15.45 10.26
N HIS A 35 18.41 -14.45 11.13
CA HIS A 35 17.33 -13.64 11.70
C HIS A 35 17.52 -12.12 11.44
N PRO A 36 17.20 -11.63 10.23
CA PRO A 36 17.37 -10.22 9.90
C PRO A 36 16.54 -9.31 10.82
N ARG A 37 17.13 -8.19 11.25
CA ARG A 37 16.41 -7.18 12.04
C ARG A 37 15.33 -6.54 11.16
N LYS A 38 14.07 -6.73 11.54
CA LYS A 38 12.91 -6.10 10.88
C LYS A 38 12.38 -4.95 11.74
N PHE A 39 11.91 -3.90 11.08
CA PHE A 39 11.23 -2.81 11.79
C PHE A 39 9.86 -3.31 12.28
N PRO A 40 9.36 -2.83 13.44
CA PRO A 40 8.15 -3.38 14.06
C PRO A 40 6.94 -3.44 13.13
N GLU A 41 6.67 -2.36 12.39
CA GLU A 41 5.51 -2.23 11.50
C GLU A 41 5.78 -2.72 10.06
N SER A 42 7.01 -3.09 9.74
CA SER A 42 7.34 -3.65 8.42
C SER A 42 6.83 -5.09 8.30
N PRO A 43 6.58 -5.62 7.08
CA PRO A 43 6.18 -7.00 6.88
C PRO A 43 7.11 -8.01 7.60
N GLY A 44 6.53 -8.81 8.48
CA GLY A 44 7.26 -9.77 9.32
C GLY A 44 7.95 -9.18 10.54
N GLY A 45 7.71 -7.90 10.85
CA GLY A 45 8.04 -7.28 12.14
C GLY A 45 7.03 -7.65 13.24
N VAL A 46 7.40 -7.39 14.49
CA VAL A 46 6.63 -7.77 15.69
C VAL A 46 5.28 -7.05 15.86
N ALA A 47 5.07 -5.94 15.15
CA ALA A 47 3.85 -5.14 15.19
C ALA A 47 3.16 -5.06 13.82
N TYR A 48 3.59 -5.86 12.84
CA TYR A 48 2.97 -5.88 11.52
C TYR A 48 1.51 -6.31 11.62
N GLY A 49 0.59 -5.46 11.15
CA GLY A 49 -0.84 -5.73 11.22
C GLY A 49 -1.41 -5.80 12.63
N ARG A 50 -0.71 -5.23 13.63
CA ARG A 50 -1.20 -5.19 15.02
C ARG A 50 -2.50 -4.41 15.15
N GLU A 51 -2.62 -3.31 14.41
CA GLU A 51 -3.86 -2.54 14.31
C GLU A 51 -4.58 -2.91 13.02
N VAL A 52 -5.78 -3.47 13.17
CA VAL A 52 -6.67 -3.76 12.04
C VAL A 52 -7.61 -2.58 11.89
N ILE A 53 -7.37 -1.76 10.86
CA ILE A 53 -8.22 -0.61 10.54
C ILE A 53 -9.42 -1.14 9.75
N PRO A 54 -10.66 -1.12 10.30
CA PRO A 54 -11.83 -1.57 9.58
C PRO A 54 -12.10 -0.63 8.39
N PRO A 55 -12.62 -1.16 7.27
CA PRO A 55 -12.93 -0.31 6.13
C PRO A 55 -14.13 0.61 6.42
N ASP A 56 -14.11 1.83 5.85
CA ASP A 56 -15.08 2.89 6.18
C ASP A 56 -16.54 2.48 5.95
N TRP A 57 -16.82 1.64 4.95
CA TRP A 57 -18.18 1.22 4.60
C TRP A 57 -18.89 0.42 5.72
N VAL A 58 -18.16 -0.12 6.70
CA VAL A 58 -18.75 -0.80 7.87
C VAL A 58 -19.70 0.14 8.64
N LEU A 59 -19.40 1.43 8.68
CA LEU A 59 -20.22 2.44 9.35
C LEU A 59 -21.58 2.67 8.68
N ASP A 60 -21.77 2.23 7.43
CA ASP A 60 -23.07 2.30 6.77
C ASP A 60 -24.06 1.27 7.36
N HIS A 61 -23.57 0.20 7.97
CA HIS A 61 -24.39 -0.89 8.51
C HIS A 61 -24.86 -0.64 9.96
N TRP A 62 -24.40 0.44 10.59
CA TRP A 62 -24.80 0.80 11.96
C TRP A 62 -26.29 1.09 12.08
N HIS A 63 -26.87 0.77 13.24
CA HIS A 63 -28.27 1.04 13.52
C HIS A 63 -28.51 2.57 13.58
N PRO A 64 -29.67 3.09 13.12
CA PRO A 64 -29.93 4.54 13.13
C PRO A 64 -29.75 5.21 14.50
N LEU A 65 -30.05 4.49 15.59
CA LEU A 65 -29.81 5.00 16.96
C LEU A 65 -28.33 5.19 17.28
N GLU A 66 -27.46 4.29 16.82
CA GLU A 66 -26.00 4.41 16.99
C GLU A 66 -25.44 5.56 16.14
N LYS A 67 -26.01 5.77 14.95
CA LYS A 67 -25.66 6.91 14.09
C LYS A 67 -26.10 8.25 14.70
N ALA A 68 -27.27 8.26 15.34
CA ALA A 68 -27.82 9.45 15.98
C ALA A 68 -26.96 9.96 17.15
N GLN A 69 -26.10 9.10 17.72
CA GLN A 69 -25.11 9.51 18.73
C GLN A 69 -24.01 10.43 18.17
N TYR A 70 -23.74 10.37 16.86
CA TYR A 70 -22.68 11.13 16.20
C TYR A 70 -23.20 11.96 15.00
N PRO A 71 -24.11 12.91 15.23
CA PRO A 71 -24.84 13.60 14.15
C PRO A 71 -23.91 14.38 13.21
N ASP A 72 -22.95 15.12 13.76
CA ASP A 72 -22.02 15.94 12.97
C ASP A 72 -21.09 15.10 12.09
N TYR A 73 -20.66 13.95 12.59
CA TYR A 73 -19.79 13.04 11.85
C TYR A 73 -20.52 12.44 10.65
N PHE A 74 -21.74 11.92 10.86
CA PHE A 74 -22.53 11.33 9.77
C PHE A 74 -23.01 12.37 8.76
N ALA A 75 -23.32 13.60 9.18
CA ALA A 75 -23.64 14.70 8.26
C ALA A 75 -22.48 15.01 7.29
N ARG A 76 -21.25 15.12 7.82
CA ARG A 76 -20.04 15.32 7.00
C ARG A 76 -19.72 14.11 6.11
N ARG A 77 -20.00 12.90 6.59
CA ARG A 77 -19.78 11.66 5.83
C ARG A 77 -20.69 11.57 4.62
N GLU A 78 -21.97 11.91 4.76
CA GLU A 78 -22.92 11.93 3.63
C GLU A 78 -22.54 12.97 2.57
N GLN A 79 -21.99 14.12 2.97
CA GLN A 79 -21.43 15.08 2.02
C GLN A 79 -20.26 14.47 1.22
N ARG A 80 -19.30 13.82 1.89
CA ARG A 80 -18.15 13.19 1.23
C ARG A 80 -18.55 12.05 0.29
N LYS A 81 -19.58 11.28 0.64
CA LYS A 81 -20.13 10.23 -0.25
C LYS A 81 -20.67 10.84 -1.55
N LYS A 82 -21.41 11.95 -1.48
CA LYS A 82 -21.90 12.66 -2.67
C LYS A 82 -20.76 13.21 -3.53
N GLU A 83 -19.72 13.76 -2.91
CA GLU A 83 -18.52 14.25 -3.60
C GLU A 83 -17.78 13.11 -4.31
N PHE A 84 -17.64 11.95 -3.66
CA PHE A 84 -17.03 10.76 -4.25
C PHE A 84 -17.77 10.31 -5.51
N VAL A 85 -19.10 10.19 -5.46
CA VAL A 85 -19.91 9.81 -6.64
C VAL A 85 -19.74 10.80 -7.77
N LYS A 86 -19.79 12.12 -7.50
CA LYS A 86 -19.56 13.16 -8.52
C LYS A 86 -18.17 13.05 -9.15
N MET A 87 -17.13 12.82 -8.33
CA MET A 87 -15.76 12.64 -8.85
C MET A 87 -15.63 11.37 -9.68
N TRP A 88 -16.29 10.29 -9.27
CA TRP A 88 -16.30 9.03 -10.00
C TRP A 88 -16.94 9.18 -11.38
N GLU A 89 -18.14 9.76 -11.45
CA GLU A 89 -18.85 10.04 -12.72
C GLU A 89 -18.02 10.95 -13.63
N LYS A 90 -17.33 11.94 -13.06
CA LYS A 90 -16.44 12.82 -13.84
C LYS A 90 -15.24 12.08 -14.42
N LYS A 91 -14.63 11.16 -13.66
CA LYS A 91 -13.39 10.47 -14.06
C LYS A 91 -13.63 9.32 -15.02
N TYR A 92 -14.70 8.56 -14.82
CA TYR A 92 -14.96 7.32 -15.54
C TYR A 92 -16.21 7.38 -16.44
N GLY A 93 -16.94 8.50 -16.42
CA GLY A 93 -18.24 8.62 -17.09
C GLY A 93 -19.36 7.93 -16.31
N LYS A 94 -20.60 8.12 -16.75
CA LYS A 94 -21.73 7.33 -16.26
C LYS A 94 -21.64 5.93 -16.87
N SER A 95 -21.67 4.89 -16.04
CA SER A 95 -21.76 3.52 -16.57
C SER A 95 -23.07 3.41 -17.36
N ALA A 96 -22.98 3.12 -18.65
CA ALA A 96 -24.14 2.73 -19.44
C ALA A 96 -24.60 1.36 -18.93
N TYR A 97 -25.51 1.36 -17.95
CA TYR A 97 -26.23 0.15 -17.58
C TYR A 97 -27.05 -0.26 -18.80
N VAL A 98 -26.63 -1.33 -19.47
CA VAL A 98 -27.43 -2.00 -20.49
C VAL A 98 -28.20 -3.09 -19.76
N PRO A 99 -29.54 -2.98 -19.61
CA PRO A 99 -30.32 -4.07 -19.05
C PRO A 99 -30.19 -5.29 -19.97
N HIS A 100 -29.67 -6.38 -19.44
CA HIS A 100 -29.75 -7.68 -20.10
C HIS A 100 -31.22 -8.13 -20.04
N HIS A 101 -31.89 -8.13 -21.19
CA HIS A 101 -33.18 -8.77 -21.41
C HIS A 101 -33.04 -10.28 -21.58
#